data_AF-X1DU02-F1
#
_entry.id   AF-X1DU02-F1
#
_cell.length_a   1.000
_cell.length_b   1.000
_cell.length_c   1.000
_cell.angle_alpha   90.00
_cell.angle_beta   90.00
_cell.angle_gamma   90.00
#
_symmetry.space_group_name_H-M   'P 1'
#
loop_
_entity.id
_entity.type
_entity.pdbx_description
1 polymer ?
#
loop_
_entity_poly.entity_id
_entity_poly.type
_entity_poly.pdbx_seq_one_letter_code
_entity_poly.pdbx_strand_id
1 'polypeptide(L)'
;RKAPIKIKESLNYLPDKPGVYIFYDSLEEVLYIGKAKSLKKRIKSYFQKSQKLPTKITDMLSHADKLDFIVTDNEVEALILESTLIKEHRPK
;
A
#
# COMPACT_ATOMS: atom_id res chain seq x y z
N ARG A 1 -8.25 6.90 -12.71
CA ARG A 1 -8.54 5.49 -12.35
C ARG A 1 -9.41 5.53 -11.09
N LYS A 2 -10.49 4.73 -11.01
CA LYS A 2 -11.35 4.67 -9.81
C LYS A 2 -10.84 3.51 -8.94
N ALA A 3 -10.45 3.77 -7.69
CA ALA A 3 -10.14 2.71 -6.73
C ALA A 3 -11.42 1.91 -6.39
N PRO A 4 -11.29 0.63 -5.99
CA PRO A 4 -12.40 -0.14 -5.45
C PRO A 4 -13.02 0.57 -4.24
N ILE A 5 -14.31 0.30 -3.99
CA ILE A 5 -15.08 0.99 -2.93
C ILE A 5 -14.40 0.79 -1.57
N LYS A 6 -13.99 -0.43 -1.23
CA LYS A 6 -13.29 -0.76 0.03
C LYS A 6 -12.01 0.06 0.20
N ILE A 7 -11.18 0.13 -0.83
CA ILE A 7 -9.93 0.92 -0.79
C ILE A 7 -10.22 2.40 -0.57
N LYS A 8 -11.25 2.96 -1.25
CA LYS A 8 -11.61 4.38 -1.08
C LYS A 8 -11.95 4.74 0.36
N GLU A 9 -12.64 3.86 1.08
CA GLU A 9 -12.97 4.08 2.48
C GLU A 9 -11.71 4.12 3.34
N SER A 10 -10.77 3.19 3.12
CA SER A 10 -9.46 3.18 3.80
C SER A 10 -8.66 4.47 3.55
N LEU A 11 -8.77 5.09 2.37
CA LEU A 11 -8.02 6.33 2.03
C LEU A 11 -8.35 7.52 2.94
N ASN A 12 -9.53 7.53 3.57
CA ASN A 12 -9.96 8.62 4.46
C ASN A 12 -9.29 8.55 5.84
N TYR A 13 -8.92 7.35 6.29
CA TYR A 13 -8.39 7.09 7.62
C TYR A 13 -6.87 6.90 7.65
N LEU A 14 -6.18 7.16 6.54
CA LEU A 14 -4.73 6.99 6.47
C LEU A 14 -3.99 7.99 7.35
N PRO A 15 -3.11 7.53 8.25
CA PRO A 15 -2.32 8.41 9.10
C PRO A 15 -1.18 9.07 8.31
N ASP A 16 -0.82 10.29 8.70
CA ASP A 16 0.40 10.97 8.24
C ASP A 16 1.60 10.53 9.11
N LYS A 17 1.86 9.21 9.12
CA LYS A 17 2.91 8.56 9.91
C LYS A 17 3.71 7.57 9.06
N PRO A 18 4.95 7.23 9.44
CA PRO A 18 5.69 6.17 8.79
C PRO A 18 5.02 4.81 9.04
N GLY A 19 5.27 3.87 8.13
CA GLY A 19 4.72 2.54 8.24
C GLY A 19 4.80 1.73 6.95
N VAL A 20 4.20 0.55 6.99
CA VAL A 20 4.11 -0.40 5.87
C VAL A 20 2.65 -0.48 5.42
N TYR A 21 2.41 -0.53 4.12
CA TYR A 21 1.10 -0.76 3.53
C TYR A 21 1.11 -2.04 2.71
N ILE A 22 -0.05 -2.69 2.69
CA ILE A 22 -0.24 -4.00 2.08
C ILE A 22 -1.50 -3.95 1.20
N PHE A 23 -1.35 -4.28 -0.06
CA PHE A 23 -2.46 -4.46 -0.99
C PHE A 23 -2.75 -5.95 -1.15
N TYR A 24 -4.03 -6.29 -1.15
CA TYR A 24 -4.53 -7.64 -1.35
C TYR A 24 -5.47 -7.70 -2.54
N ASP A 25 -5.53 -8.85 -3.19
CA ASP A 25 -6.55 -9.12 -4.20
C ASP A 25 -7.92 -9.46 -3.57
N SER A 26 -8.90 -9.84 -4.39
CA SER A 26 -10.23 -10.23 -3.94
C SER A 26 -10.28 -11.59 -3.23
N LEU A 27 -9.21 -12.37 -3.27
CA LEU A 27 -9.05 -13.67 -2.61
C LEU A 27 -8.23 -13.57 -1.32
N GLU A 28 -7.95 -12.35 -0.86
CA GLU A 28 -7.12 -12.05 0.31
C GLU A 28 -5.64 -12.47 0.17
N GLU A 29 -5.15 -12.70 -1.07
CA GLU A 29 -3.72 -12.90 -1.31
C GLU A 29 -2.97 -11.57 -1.31
N VAL A 30 -1.76 -11.55 -0.74
CA VAL A 30 -0.90 -10.36 -0.74
C VAL A 30 -0.36 -10.09 -2.14
N LEU A 31 -0.80 -9.00 -2.75
CA LEU A 31 -0.32 -8.54 -4.05
C LEU A 31 0.92 -7.67 -3.95
N TYR A 32 1.01 -6.83 -2.91
CA TYR A 32 2.08 -5.87 -2.81
C TYR A 32 2.28 -5.38 -1.38
N ILE A 33 3.55 -5.27 -0.99
CA ILE A 33 3.97 -4.68 0.28
C ILE A 33 4.92 -3.54 -0.04
N GLY A 34 4.76 -2.40 0.63
CA GLY A 34 5.72 -1.33 0.57
C GLY A 34 5.73 -0.45 1.81
N LYS A 35 6.83 0.26 2.05
CA LYS A 35 6.95 1.22 3.14
C LYS A 35 6.72 2.67 2.71
N ALA A 36 6.40 3.51 3.68
CA ALA A 36 6.22 4.95 3.50
C ALA A 36 6.77 5.73 4.69
N LYS A 37 7.30 6.94 4.41
CA LYS A 37 7.52 7.96 5.46
C LYS A 37 6.20 8.56 5.96
N SER A 38 5.20 8.57 5.09
CA SER A 38 3.83 8.99 5.35
C SER A 38 2.90 8.09 4.55
N LEU A 39 2.17 7.22 5.24
CA LEU A 39 1.19 6.32 4.63
C LEU A 39 0.16 7.12 3.83
N LYS A 40 -0.38 8.21 4.42
CA LYS A 40 -1.33 9.11 3.75
C LYS A 40 -0.79 9.66 2.43
N LYS A 41 0.43 10.24 2.41
CA LYS A 41 1.00 10.86 1.19
C LYS A 41 1.33 9.80 0.14
N ARG A 42 1.95 8.69 0.57
CA ARG A 42 2.41 7.63 -0.33
C ARG A 42 1.26 6.91 -1.02
N ILE A 43 0.21 6.54 -0.27
CA ILE A 43 -0.90 5.79 -0.84
C ILE A 43 -1.78 6.73 -1.70
N LYS A 44 -2.01 7.98 -1.27
CA LYS A 44 -2.80 8.91 -2.07
C LYS A 44 -2.15 9.25 -3.41
N SER A 45 -0.82 9.26 -3.52
CA SER A 45 -0.14 9.53 -4.80
C SER A 45 -0.45 8.49 -5.88
N TYR A 46 -0.77 7.25 -5.48
CA TYR A 46 -1.21 6.19 -6.41
C TYR A 46 -2.57 6.46 -7.06
N PHE A 47 -3.36 7.37 -6.50
CA PHE A 47 -4.70 7.70 -7.02
C PHE A 47 -4.78 9.10 -7.62
N GLN A 48 -3.67 9.85 -7.64
CA GLN A 48 -3.60 11.16 -8.28
C GLN A 48 -3.55 11.03 -9.80
N LYS A 49 -4.44 11.75 -10.50
CA LYS A 49 -4.60 11.65 -11.97
C LYS A 49 -3.37 12.07 -12.78
N SER A 50 -2.56 12.99 -12.26
CA SER A 50 -1.38 13.55 -12.94
C SER A 50 -0.10 12.71 -12.76
N GLN A 51 -0.13 11.70 -11.87
CA GLN A 51 1.06 10.91 -11.57
C GLN A 51 1.25 9.81 -12.62
N LYS A 52 2.38 9.82 -13.34
CA LYS A 52 2.83 8.63 -14.09
C LYS A 52 3.34 7.60 -13.09
N LEU A 53 2.54 6.56 -12.87
CA LEU A 53 2.93 5.42 -12.05
C LEU A 53 3.70 4.39 -12.89
N PRO A 54 4.66 3.67 -12.29
CA PRO A 54 5.25 2.50 -12.93
C PRO A 54 4.18 1.49 -13.33
N THR A 55 4.41 0.74 -14.41
CA THR A 55 3.48 -0.28 -14.92
C THR A 55 3.15 -1.31 -13.84
N LYS A 56 4.15 -1.78 -13.08
CA LYS A 56 3.94 -2.72 -11.95
C LYS A 56 2.91 -2.22 -10.92
N ILE A 57 2.96 -0.93 -10.57
CA ILE A 57 2.02 -0.35 -9.61
C ILE A 57 0.64 -0.19 -10.24
N THR A 58 0.59 0.17 -11.52
CA THR A 58 -0.67 0.23 -12.27
C THR A 58 -1.39 -1.11 -12.29
N ASP A 59 -0.67 -2.17 -12.62
CA ASP A 59 -1.21 -3.53 -12.76
C ASP A 59 -1.63 -4.08 -11.40
N MET A 60 -0.84 -3.83 -10.35
CA MET A 60 -1.24 -4.17 -8.98
C MET A 60 -2.56 -3.50 -8.59
N LEU A 61 -2.71 -2.20 -8.84
CA LEU A 61 -3.91 -1.46 -8.48
C LEU A 61 -5.16 -1.89 -9.25
N SER A 62 -5.02 -2.52 -10.42
CA SER A 62 -6.18 -3.08 -11.15
C SER A 62 -6.68 -4.39 -10.55
N HIS A 63 -5.85 -5.09 -9.77
CA HIS A 63 -6.20 -6.35 -9.11
C HIS A 63 -6.47 -6.18 -7.61
N ALA A 64 -6.02 -5.08 -7.00
CA ALA A 64 -6.19 -4.84 -5.57
C ALA A 64 -7.66 -4.59 -5.18
N ASP A 65 -8.18 -5.34 -4.21
CA ASP A 65 -9.52 -5.16 -3.62
C ASP A 65 -9.45 -4.56 -2.20
N LYS A 66 -8.35 -4.81 -1.47
CA LYS A 66 -8.18 -4.38 -0.08
C LYS A 66 -6.82 -3.73 0.15
N LEU A 67 -6.80 -2.79 1.09
CA LEU A 67 -5.61 -2.08 1.56
C LEU A 67 -5.59 -2.12 3.09
N ASP A 68 -4.51 -2.67 3.66
CA ASP A 68 -4.17 -2.56 5.08
C ASP A 68 -2.86 -1.79 5.29
N PHE A 69 -2.60 -1.38 6.52
CA PHE A 69 -1.35 -0.73 6.89
C PHE A 69 -0.99 -0.98 8.36
N ILE A 70 0.31 -0.89 8.65
CA ILE A 70 0.87 -0.95 10.00
C ILE A 70 1.70 0.32 10.19
N VAL A 71 1.36 1.09 11.22
CA VAL A 71 2.11 2.30 11.61
C VAL A 71 3.34 1.89 12.39
N THR A 72 4.47 2.56 12.13
CA THR A 72 5.71 2.40 12.90
C THR A 72 6.11 3.74 13.54
N ASP A 73 7.06 3.73 14.46
CA ASP A 73 7.52 4.96 15.12
C ASP A 73 8.50 5.75 14.25
N ASN A 74 9.23 5.06 13.38
CA ASN A 74 10.21 5.67 12.48
C ASN A 74 10.37 4.90 11.16
N GLU A 75 11.17 5.45 10.25
CA GLU A 75 11.43 4.89 8.92
C GLU A 75 12.27 3.60 8.95
N VAL A 76 13.11 3.43 9.97
CA VAL A 76 14.00 2.26 10.11
C VAL A 76 13.16 1.04 10.47
N GLU A 77 12.24 1.17 11.41
CA GLU A 77 11.26 0.13 11.72
C GLU A 77 10.38 -0.21 10.51
N ALA A 78 9.91 0.79 9.76
CA ALA A 78 9.13 0.54 8.55
C ALA A 78 9.93 -0.28 7.53
N LEU A 79 11.23 -0.03 7.40
CA LEU A 79 12.13 -0.80 6.52
C LEU A 79 12.31 -2.24 7.01
N ILE A 80 12.54 -2.44 8.31
CA ILE A 80 12.70 -3.78 8.89
C ILE A 80 11.41 -4.57 8.73
N LEU A 81 10.28 -3.98 9.09
CA LEU A 81 8.96 -4.62 8.99
C LEU A 81 8.60 -4.97 7.55
N GLU A 82 8.83 -4.05 6.60
CA GLU A 82 8.64 -4.33 5.17
C GLU A 82 9.46 -5.54 4.72
N SER A 83 10.74 -5.59 5.09
CA SER A 83 11.62 -6.71 4.73
C SER A 83 11.12 -8.03 5.32
N THR A 84 10.67 -8.02 6.56
CA THR A 84 10.07 -9.20 7.23
C THR A 84 8.82 -9.66 6.49
N LEU A 85 7.86 -8.77 6.25
CA LEU A 85 6.60 -9.12 5.58
C LEU A 85 6.81 -9.60 4.14
N ILE A 86 7.76 -9.02 3.39
CA ILE A 86 8.11 -9.49 2.04
C ILE A 86 8.67 -10.91 2.09
N LYS A 87 9.50 -11.24 3.08
CA LYS A 87 10.07 -12.59 3.23
C LYS A 87 9.01 -13.62 3.62
N GLU A 88 8.08 -13.23 4.49
CA GLU A 88 7.00 -14.09 4.98
C GLU A 88 5.96 -14.37 3.90
N HIS A 89 5.50 -13.33 3.20
CA HIS A 89 4.40 -13.44 2.24
C HIS A 89 4.84 -13.71 0.80
N ARG A 90 6.09 -13.37 0.43
CA ARG A 90 6.63 -13.50 -0.94
C ARG A 90 5.64 -13.05 -2.02
N PRO A 91 5.21 -11.77 -1.97
CA PRO A 91 4.19 -11.24 -2.88
C PRO A 91 4.59 -11.42 -4.37
N LYS A 92 3.58 -11.70 -5.21
CA LYS A 92 3.73 -11.99 -6.64
C LYS A 92 4.11 -10.75 -7.48
#